data_AF-A0A2Z6ZU59-F1
#
_entry.id   AF-A0A2Z6ZU59-F1
#
_cell.length_a   1.000
_cell.length_b   1.000
_cell.length_c   1.000
_cell.angle_alpha   90.00
_cell.angle_beta   90.00
_cell.angle_gamma   90.00
#
_symmetry.space_group_name_H-M   'P 1'
#
loop_
_entity.id
_entity.type
_entity.pdbx_description
1 polymer ?
#
loop_
_entity_poly.entity_id
_entity_poly.type
_entity_poly.pdbx_seq_one_letter_code
_entity_poly.pdbx_strand_id
1 'polypeptide(L)'
;MVKRLTKAHQKMNASRDQFDKAMGQHAEVLSRLEELETIRSREKEVAKTQREALEAQLLVEREAHEAEKAAREMLEAELEEVKDRATLEAERLKLEGKEEFLMSPEFDTLLGKKAGGFFKNGFFGCVAQWRANGYPEEEHPDSFLNVQQAIAEMPDEEEVPEEEEDEDEEEGGDGSDATPPSSPPS
;
A
#
# COMPACT_ATOMS: atom_id res chain seq x y z
N MET A 1 9.79 -94.68 -52.42
CA MET A 1 9.93 -93.33 -53.02
C MET A 1 8.68 -92.47 -52.80
N VAL A 2 7.47 -93.00 -53.06
CA VAL A 2 6.18 -92.29 -52.94
C VAL A 2 5.91 -91.61 -51.59
N LYS A 3 6.13 -92.29 -50.44
CA LYS A 3 5.85 -91.70 -49.10
C LYS A 3 6.66 -90.42 -48.79
N ARG A 4 7.88 -90.28 -49.31
CA ARG A 4 8.72 -89.08 -49.11
C ARG A 4 8.21 -87.90 -49.93
N LEU A 5 7.74 -88.16 -51.15
CA LEU A 5 7.17 -87.14 -52.04
C LEU A 5 5.86 -86.58 -51.48
N THR A 6 4.95 -87.42 -51.02
CA THR A 6 3.69 -86.97 -50.38
C THR A 6 3.96 -86.11 -49.14
N LYS A 7 4.92 -86.50 -48.30
CA LYS A 7 5.33 -85.73 -47.11
C LYS A 7 5.94 -84.38 -47.49
N ALA A 8 6.74 -84.32 -48.56
CA ALA A 8 7.30 -83.08 -49.06
C ALA A 8 6.19 -82.14 -49.59
N HIS A 9 5.22 -82.69 -50.32
CA HIS A 9 4.09 -81.93 -50.86
C HIS A 9 3.17 -81.37 -49.76
N GLN A 10 2.90 -82.15 -48.70
CA GLN A 10 2.16 -81.67 -47.53
C GLN A 10 2.89 -80.53 -46.81
N LYS A 11 4.21 -80.65 -46.62
CA LYS A 11 5.03 -79.58 -46.01
C LYS A 11 5.06 -78.31 -46.86
N MET A 12 5.17 -78.45 -48.17
CA MET A 12 5.12 -77.33 -49.12
C MET A 12 3.78 -76.60 -49.03
N ASN A 13 2.66 -77.32 -49.03
CA ASN A 13 1.34 -76.71 -48.90
C ASN A 13 1.16 -76.01 -47.55
N ALA A 14 1.58 -76.64 -46.45
CA ALA A 14 1.54 -76.00 -45.13
C ALA A 14 2.40 -74.72 -45.07
N SER A 15 3.59 -74.73 -45.70
CA SER A 15 4.44 -73.54 -45.79
C SER A 15 3.80 -72.44 -46.63
N ARG A 16 3.12 -72.80 -47.72
CA ARG A 16 2.40 -71.86 -48.58
C ARG A 16 1.25 -71.21 -47.83
N ASP A 17 0.41 -72.00 -47.15
CA ASP A 17 -0.73 -71.49 -46.39
C ASP A 17 -0.28 -70.58 -45.23
N GLN A 18 0.87 -70.89 -44.61
CA GLN A 18 1.51 -70.02 -43.61
C GLN A 18 2.01 -68.71 -44.21
N PHE A 19 2.63 -68.76 -45.40
CA PHE A 19 3.08 -67.57 -46.12
C PHE A 19 1.90 -66.68 -46.50
N ASP A 20 0.83 -67.25 -47.06
CA ASP A 20 -0.38 -66.51 -47.44
C ASP A 20 -1.01 -65.82 -46.23
N LYS A 21 -1.06 -66.52 -45.08
CA LYS A 21 -1.52 -65.94 -43.81
C LYS A 21 -0.62 -64.78 -43.35
N ALA A 22 0.70 -64.95 -43.41
CA ALA A 22 1.65 -63.91 -43.02
C ALA A 22 1.54 -62.69 -43.94
N MET A 23 1.34 -62.90 -45.24
CA MET A 23 1.13 -61.82 -46.21
C MET A 23 -0.17 -61.06 -45.95
N GLY A 24 -1.25 -61.77 -45.58
CA GLY A 24 -2.51 -61.13 -45.16
C GLY A 24 -2.34 -60.24 -43.93
N GLN A 25 -1.64 -60.74 -42.90
CA GLN A 25 -1.32 -59.97 -41.70
C GLN A 25 -0.43 -58.76 -42.00
N HIS A 26 0.55 -58.91 -42.89
CA HIS A 26 1.42 -57.82 -43.31
C HIS A 26 0.63 -56.72 -44.04
N ALA A 27 -0.30 -57.09 -44.93
CA ALA A 27 -1.18 -56.14 -45.60
C ALA A 27 -2.06 -55.35 -44.60
N GLU A 28 -2.61 -56.02 -43.58
CA GLU A 28 -3.37 -55.37 -42.51
C GLU A 28 -2.51 -54.38 -41.71
N VAL A 29 -1.28 -54.76 -41.34
CA VAL A 29 -0.35 -53.88 -40.62
C VAL A 29 0.02 -52.66 -41.47
N LEU A 30 0.24 -52.83 -42.77
CA LEU A 30 0.52 -51.71 -43.69
C LEU A 30 -0.67 -50.75 -43.78
N SER A 31 -1.90 -51.27 -43.92
CA SER A 31 -3.12 -50.45 -43.94
C SER A 31 -3.24 -49.61 -42.66
N ARG A 32 -3.01 -50.23 -41.50
CA ARG A 32 -3.05 -49.53 -40.21
C ARG A 32 -1.95 -48.48 -40.06
N LEU A 33 -0.77 -48.73 -40.63
CA LEU A 33 0.34 -47.79 -40.60
C LEU A 33 0.01 -46.53 -41.43
N GLU A 34 -0.58 -46.71 -42.62
CA GLU A 34 -1.03 -45.61 -43.47
C GLU A 34 -2.09 -44.77 -42.74
N GLU A 35 -3.09 -45.41 -42.11
CA GLU A 35 -4.08 -44.71 -41.29
C GLU A 35 -3.43 -43.89 -40.17
N LEU A 36 -2.48 -44.45 -39.43
CA LEU A 36 -1.77 -43.74 -38.36
C LEU A 36 -0.92 -42.58 -38.90
N GLU A 37 -0.35 -42.69 -40.09
CA GLU A 37 0.40 -41.61 -40.71
C GLU A 37 -0.51 -40.43 -41.11
N THR A 38 -1.71 -40.71 -41.62
CA THR A 38 -2.70 -39.67 -41.92
C THR A 38 -3.18 -38.96 -40.65
N ILE A 39 -3.45 -39.73 -39.58
CA ILE A 39 -3.86 -39.19 -38.27
C ILE A 39 -2.75 -38.29 -37.72
N ARG A 40 -1.50 -38.78 -37.70
CA ARG A 40 -0.35 -38.01 -37.21
C ARG A 40 -0.15 -36.71 -37.99
N SER A 41 -0.31 -36.76 -39.31
CA SER A 41 -0.18 -35.58 -40.16
C SER A 41 -1.25 -34.54 -39.82
N ARG A 42 -2.50 -34.99 -39.64
CA ARG A 42 -3.60 -34.12 -39.21
C ARG A 42 -3.37 -33.54 -37.81
N GLU A 43 -2.98 -34.36 -36.84
CA GLU A 43 -2.69 -33.92 -35.47
C GLU A 43 -1.56 -32.90 -35.44
N LYS A 44 -0.52 -33.08 -36.26
CA LYS A 44 0.59 -32.13 -36.37
C LYS A 44 0.13 -30.77 -36.88
N GLU A 45 -0.73 -30.73 -37.90
CA GLU A 45 -1.28 -29.47 -38.40
C GLU A 45 -2.18 -28.80 -37.35
N VAL A 46 -3.01 -29.57 -36.63
CA VAL A 46 -3.82 -29.04 -35.52
C VAL A 46 -2.97 -28.50 -34.38
N ALA A 47 -1.91 -29.21 -33.98
CA ALA A 47 -1.00 -28.76 -32.93
C ALA A 47 -0.25 -27.49 -33.34
N LYS A 48 0.13 -27.39 -34.62
CA LYS A 48 0.76 -26.20 -35.19
C LYS A 48 -0.17 -24.99 -35.13
N THR A 49 -1.42 -25.13 -35.59
CA THR A 49 -2.38 -24.02 -35.55
C THR A 49 -2.74 -23.60 -34.12
N GLN A 50 -2.87 -24.55 -33.20
CA GLN A 50 -3.07 -24.24 -31.77
C GLN A 50 -1.90 -23.49 -31.17
N ARG A 51 -0.67 -23.90 -31.49
CA ARG A 51 0.55 -23.22 -31.03
C ARG A 51 0.60 -21.80 -31.57
N GLU A 52 0.38 -21.60 -32.87
CA GLU A 52 0.36 -20.27 -33.49
C GLU A 52 -0.72 -19.38 -32.86
N ALA A 53 -1.90 -19.93 -32.54
CA ALA A 53 -2.96 -19.19 -31.85
C ALA A 53 -2.57 -18.77 -30.42
N LEU A 54 -1.93 -19.67 -29.66
CA LEU A 54 -1.44 -19.35 -28.31
C LEU A 54 -0.29 -18.35 -28.33
N GLU A 55 0.64 -18.46 -29.28
CA GLU A 55 1.72 -17.49 -29.45
C GLU A 55 1.17 -16.10 -29.81
N ALA A 56 0.14 -16.02 -30.66
CA ALA A 56 -0.54 -14.76 -30.95
C ALA A 56 -1.23 -14.19 -29.70
N GLN A 57 -1.90 -15.02 -28.90
CA GLN A 57 -2.54 -14.58 -27.66
C GLN A 57 -1.52 -14.05 -26.64
N LEU A 58 -0.37 -14.72 -26.48
CA LEU A 58 0.69 -14.28 -25.57
C LEU A 58 1.32 -12.94 -25.97
N LEU A 59 1.39 -12.64 -27.27
CA LEU A 59 1.86 -11.34 -27.74
C LEU A 59 0.89 -10.22 -27.36
N VAL A 60 -0.41 -10.45 -27.58
CA VAL A 60 -1.47 -9.49 -27.18
C VAL A 60 -1.47 -9.28 -25.66
N GLU A 61 -1.35 -10.36 -24.89
CA GLU A 61 -1.31 -10.28 -23.41
C GLU A 61 -0.07 -9.54 -22.91
N ARG A 62 1.10 -9.78 -23.52
CA ARG A 62 2.32 -9.05 -23.17
C ARG A 62 2.20 -7.55 -23.45
N GLU A 63 1.67 -7.18 -24.60
CA GLU A 63 1.45 -5.78 -24.96
C GLU A 63 0.46 -5.10 -24.01
N ALA A 64 -0.65 -5.77 -23.68
CA ALA A 64 -1.61 -5.28 -22.71
C ALA A 64 -1.00 -5.09 -21.32
N HIS A 65 -0.20 -6.05 -20.85
CA HIS A 65 0.50 -5.96 -19.56
C HIS A 65 1.54 -4.82 -19.54
N GLU A 66 2.26 -4.60 -20.64
CA GLU A 66 3.20 -3.47 -20.74
C GLU A 66 2.46 -2.12 -20.72
N ALA A 67 1.33 -2.01 -21.40
CA ALA A 67 0.48 -0.82 -21.36
C ALA A 67 -0.11 -0.59 -19.95
N GLU A 68 -0.58 -1.64 -19.28
CA GLU A 68 -1.06 -1.58 -17.89
C GLU A 68 0.04 -1.12 -16.94
N LYS A 69 1.25 -1.66 -17.07
CA LYS A 69 2.40 -1.26 -16.25
C LYS A 69 2.71 0.23 -16.43
N ALA A 70 2.73 0.72 -17.68
CA ALA A 70 2.95 2.13 -17.97
C ALA A 70 1.84 3.03 -17.39
N ALA A 71 0.58 2.62 -17.48
CA ALA A 71 -0.54 3.34 -16.89
C ALA A 71 -0.44 3.40 -15.36
N ARG A 72 -0.03 2.30 -14.72
CA ARG A 72 0.18 2.24 -13.27
C ARG A 72 1.31 3.18 -12.82
N GLU A 73 2.42 3.20 -13.54
CA GLU A 73 3.56 4.09 -13.23
C GLU A 73 3.16 5.57 -13.30
N MET A 74 2.37 5.96 -14.31
CA MET A 74 1.84 7.32 -14.40
C MET A 74 0.93 7.67 -13.22
N LEU A 75 0.01 6.76 -12.85
CA LEU A 75 -0.90 6.98 -11.72
C LEU A 75 -0.12 7.07 -10.40
N GLU A 76 0.91 6.25 -10.21
CA GLU A 76 1.77 6.31 -9.03
C GLU A 76 2.51 7.65 -8.93
N ALA A 77 3.02 8.18 -10.05
CA ALA A 77 3.63 9.51 -10.09
C ALA A 77 2.62 10.63 -9.77
N GLU A 78 1.41 10.57 -10.32
CA GLU A 78 0.33 11.54 -10.00
C GLU A 78 -0.06 11.46 -8.52
N LEU A 79 -0.13 10.26 -7.95
CA LEU A 79 -0.45 10.06 -6.54
C LEU A 79 0.61 10.69 -5.63
N GLU A 80 1.89 10.54 -5.97
CA GLU A 80 2.97 11.15 -5.21
C GLU A 80 2.91 12.67 -5.27
N GLU A 81 2.66 13.24 -6.46
CA GLU A 81 2.50 14.69 -6.63
C GLU A 81 1.27 15.23 -5.84
N VAL A 82 0.18 14.46 -5.78
CA VAL A 82 -0.99 14.80 -4.96
C VAL A 82 -0.66 14.74 -3.47
N LYS A 83 0.10 13.76 -3.00
CA LYS A 83 0.55 13.70 -1.61
C LYS A 83 1.42 14.89 -1.24
N ASP A 84 2.41 15.22 -2.07
CA ASP A 84 3.29 16.38 -1.86
C ASP A 84 2.49 17.69 -1.81
N ARG A 85 1.47 17.84 -2.66
CA ARG A 85 0.57 19.00 -2.59
C ARG A 85 -0.24 19.01 -1.29
N ALA A 86 -0.77 17.86 -0.87
CA ALA A 86 -1.59 17.77 0.33
C ALA A 86 -0.78 18.11 1.59
N THR A 87 0.48 17.66 1.68
CA THR A 87 1.37 18.00 2.80
C THR A 87 1.68 19.50 2.82
N LEU A 88 2.02 20.09 1.68
CA LEU A 88 2.26 21.53 1.57
C LEU A 88 1.01 22.36 1.90
N GLU A 89 -0.17 21.92 1.49
CA GLU A 89 -1.43 22.59 1.78
C GLU A 89 -1.82 22.48 3.26
N ALA A 90 -1.58 21.33 3.90
CA ALA A 90 -1.78 21.16 5.33
C ALA A 90 -0.90 22.12 6.14
N GLU A 91 0.39 22.21 5.80
CA GLU A 91 1.33 23.16 6.42
C GLU A 91 0.90 24.61 6.19
N ARG A 92 0.47 24.95 4.97
CA ARG A 92 -0.05 26.29 4.66
C ARG A 92 -1.26 26.63 5.52
N LEU A 93 -2.24 25.72 5.62
CA LEU A 93 -3.45 25.93 6.40
C LEU A 93 -3.17 25.99 7.90
N LYS A 94 -2.19 25.24 8.41
CA LYS A 94 -1.73 25.34 9.80
C LYS A 94 -1.18 26.74 10.09
N LEU A 95 -0.34 27.27 9.19
CA LEU A 95 0.21 28.62 9.33
C LEU A 95 -0.87 29.69 9.21
N GLU A 96 -1.75 29.57 8.21
CA GLU A 96 -2.86 30.49 7.96
C GLU A 96 -3.80 30.54 9.15
N GLY A 97 -4.20 29.38 9.71
CA GLY A 97 -5.05 29.33 10.91
C GLY A 97 -4.38 29.96 12.14
N LYS A 98 -3.06 29.76 12.34
CA LYS A 98 -2.31 30.42 13.42
C LYS A 98 -2.26 31.95 13.21
N GLU A 99 -2.04 32.42 11.99
CA GLU A 99 -2.03 33.85 11.65
C GLU A 99 -3.42 34.48 11.82
N GLU A 100 -4.47 33.84 11.32
CA GLU A 100 -5.85 34.28 11.48
C GLU A 100 -6.26 34.38 12.96
N PHE A 101 -5.86 33.41 13.79
CA PHE A 101 -6.09 33.47 15.23
C PHE A 101 -5.35 34.66 15.87
N LEU A 102 -4.07 34.87 15.55
CA LEU A 102 -3.29 36.00 16.09
C LEU A 102 -3.85 37.36 15.67
N MET A 103 -4.49 37.46 14.50
CA MET A 103 -5.15 38.66 14.02
C MET A 103 -6.59 38.80 14.52
N SER A 104 -7.11 37.82 15.26
CA SER A 104 -8.48 37.81 15.74
C SER A 104 -8.65 38.67 17.01
N PRO A 105 -9.82 39.32 17.20
CA PRO A 105 -10.14 40.01 18.45
C PRO A 105 -10.20 39.08 19.68
N GLU A 106 -10.40 37.77 19.44
CA GLU A 106 -10.40 36.76 20.51
C GLU A 106 -9.01 36.64 21.13
N PHE A 107 -7.96 36.61 20.30
CA PHE A 107 -6.58 36.65 20.76
C PHE A 107 -6.29 37.91 21.58
N ASP A 108 -6.68 39.10 21.10
CA ASP A 108 -6.51 40.36 21.84
C ASP A 108 -7.21 40.31 23.21
N THR A 109 -8.41 39.71 23.25
CA THR A 109 -9.18 39.56 24.49
C THR A 109 -8.48 38.60 25.46
N LEU A 110 -7.97 37.47 24.98
CA LEU A 110 -7.23 36.49 25.79
C LEU A 110 -5.90 37.08 26.30
N LEU A 111 -5.16 37.76 25.42
CA LEU A 111 -3.92 38.43 25.76
C LEU A 111 -4.16 39.52 26.82
N GLY A 112 -5.20 40.34 26.66
CA GLY A 112 -5.60 41.36 27.63
C GLY A 112 -5.94 40.77 28.99
N LYS A 113 -6.68 39.66 29.03
CA LYS A 113 -6.97 38.94 30.29
C LYS A 113 -5.70 38.43 30.96
N LYS A 114 -4.84 37.72 30.22
CA LYS A 114 -3.60 37.14 30.75
C LYS A 114 -2.63 38.22 31.25
N ALA A 115 -2.40 39.26 30.45
CA ALA A 115 -1.54 40.39 30.83
C ALA A 115 -2.11 41.17 32.04
N GLY A 116 -3.42 41.35 32.10
CA GLY A 116 -4.11 41.95 33.25
C GLY A 116 -3.89 41.16 34.54
N GLY A 117 -4.04 39.83 34.48
CA GLY A 117 -3.77 38.92 35.59
C GLY A 117 -2.33 39.01 36.12
N PHE A 118 -1.34 38.94 35.21
CA PHE A 118 0.08 39.11 35.59
C PHE A 118 0.35 40.45 36.24
N PHE A 119 -0.18 41.54 35.66
CA PHE A 119 0.04 42.88 36.20
C PHE A 119 -0.63 43.05 37.58
N LYS A 120 -1.86 42.54 37.75
CA LYS A 120 -2.58 42.51 39.03
C LYS A 120 -1.78 41.75 40.10
N ASN A 121 -1.35 40.53 39.78
CA ASN A 121 -0.56 39.68 40.67
C ASN A 121 0.77 40.36 41.05
N GLY A 122 1.50 40.90 40.08
CA GLY A 122 2.76 41.60 40.31
C GLY A 122 2.61 42.88 41.15
N PHE A 123 1.59 43.68 40.88
CA PHE A 123 1.30 44.90 41.64
C PHE A 123 1.00 44.59 43.10
N PHE A 124 0.08 43.66 43.37
CA PHE A 124 -0.27 43.30 44.74
C PHE A 124 0.88 42.58 45.47
N GLY A 125 1.72 41.84 44.75
CA GLY A 125 2.98 41.31 45.28
C GLY A 125 3.93 42.41 45.77
N CYS A 126 4.16 43.45 44.97
CA CYS A 126 4.96 44.61 45.38
C CYS A 126 4.38 45.36 46.59
N VAL A 127 3.05 45.59 46.59
CA VAL A 127 2.36 46.23 47.73
C VAL A 127 2.55 45.40 49.00
N ALA A 128 2.39 44.07 48.93
CA ALA A 128 2.62 43.18 50.06
C ALA A 128 4.05 43.28 50.59
N GLN A 129 5.05 43.39 49.70
CA GLN A 129 6.44 43.57 50.08
C GLN A 129 6.69 44.90 50.80
N TRP A 130 6.10 46.02 50.34
CA TRP A 130 6.22 47.30 51.04
C TRP A 130 5.62 47.24 52.44
N ARG A 131 4.45 46.61 52.59
CA ARG A 131 3.84 46.39 53.91
C ARG A 131 4.75 45.55 54.82
N ALA A 132 5.39 44.52 54.29
CA ALA A 132 6.36 43.71 55.05
C ALA A 132 7.59 44.53 55.50
N ASN A 133 7.96 45.57 54.77
CA ASN A 133 9.05 46.49 55.12
C ASN A 133 8.61 47.66 56.03
N GLY A 134 7.39 47.64 56.56
CA GLY A 134 6.89 48.64 57.51
C GLY A 134 6.30 49.90 56.86
N TYR A 135 5.87 49.82 55.60
CA TYR A 135 5.18 50.91 54.92
C TYR A 135 3.77 51.14 55.52
N PRO A 136 3.44 52.36 56.01
CA PRO A 136 2.13 52.66 56.59
C PRO A 136 1.07 53.02 55.53
N GLU A 137 -0.08 52.33 55.56
CA GLU A 137 -1.17 52.48 54.58
C GLU A 137 -2.10 53.68 54.87
N GLU A 138 -2.03 54.26 56.08
CA GLU A 138 -2.91 55.34 56.55
C GLU A 138 -2.73 56.70 55.85
N GLU A 139 -1.66 56.90 55.07
CA GLU A 139 -1.37 58.16 54.34
C GLU A 139 -1.42 58.01 52.80
N HIS A 140 -2.07 56.97 52.27
CA HIS A 140 -2.18 56.86 50.81
C HIS A 140 -2.98 58.02 50.22
N PRO A 141 -2.45 58.72 49.21
CA PRO A 141 -3.24 59.70 48.47
C PRO A 141 -4.41 58.99 47.79
N ASP A 142 -5.56 59.67 47.67
CA ASP A 142 -6.77 59.13 47.04
C ASP A 142 -6.51 58.55 45.64
N SER A 143 -5.54 59.11 44.91
CA SER A 143 -5.10 58.62 43.62
C SER A 143 -4.54 57.19 43.66
N PHE A 144 -3.84 56.80 44.74
CA PHE A 144 -3.30 55.46 44.90
C PHE A 144 -4.40 54.44 45.21
N LEU A 145 -5.36 54.80 46.05
CA LEU A 145 -6.51 53.93 46.37
C LEU A 145 -7.38 53.68 45.13
N ASN A 146 -7.59 54.72 44.30
CA ASN A 146 -8.28 54.57 43.01
C ASN A 146 -7.55 53.61 42.07
N VAL A 147 -6.21 53.65 42.03
CA VAL A 147 -5.41 52.72 41.22
C VAL A 147 -5.49 51.29 41.77
N GLN A 148 -5.40 51.10 43.09
CA GLN A 148 -5.58 49.79 43.73
C GLN A 148 -6.92 49.15 43.39
N GLN A 149 -8.01 49.94 43.45
CA GLN A 149 -9.35 49.48 43.10
C GLN A 149 -9.45 49.10 41.62
N ALA A 150 -8.95 49.96 40.72
CA ALA A 150 -8.95 49.69 39.29
C ALA A 150 -8.16 48.42 38.94
N ILE A 151 -7.04 48.16 39.63
CA ILE A 151 -6.23 46.96 39.46
C ILE A 151 -6.93 45.73 40.06
N ALA A 152 -7.64 45.86 41.18
CA ALA A 152 -8.41 44.77 41.78
C ALA A 152 -9.55 44.27 40.87
N GLU A 153 -10.15 45.17 40.08
CA GLU A 153 -11.22 44.88 39.12
C GLU A 153 -10.74 44.21 37.82
N MET A 154 -9.43 44.17 37.57
CA MET A 154 -8.87 43.46 36.41
C MET A 154 -9.06 41.93 36.55
N PRO A 155 -9.17 41.20 35.43
CA PRO A 155 -9.26 39.74 35.44
C PRO A 155 -8.03 39.12 36.10
N ASP A 156 -8.24 38.01 36.81
CA ASP A 156 -7.16 37.21 37.36
C ASP A 156 -6.47 36.38 36.28
N GLU A 157 -5.26 35.92 36.58
CA GLU A 157 -4.53 35.00 35.70
C GLU A 157 -5.25 33.64 35.72
N GLU A 158 -5.78 33.23 34.57
CA GLU A 158 -6.41 31.92 34.40
C GLU A 158 -5.30 30.89 34.07
N GLU A 159 -5.15 29.83 34.89
CA GLU A 159 -4.31 28.66 34.57
C GLU A 159 -4.95 27.92 33.39
N VAL A 160 -4.63 28.33 32.17
CA VAL A 160 -4.96 27.57 30.99
C VAL A 160 -3.95 26.43 30.92
N PRO A 161 -4.37 25.15 30.97
CA PRO A 161 -3.44 24.05 30.72
C PRO A 161 -2.80 24.30 29.35
N GLU A 162 -1.47 24.26 29.29
CA GLU A 162 -0.78 24.19 28.01
C GLU A 162 -1.28 22.92 27.35
N GLU A 163 -2.10 23.08 26.30
CA GLU A 163 -2.42 21.96 25.41
C GLU A 163 -1.11 21.59 24.75
N GLU A 164 -0.47 20.53 25.25
CA GLU A 164 0.61 19.83 24.58
C GLU A 164 0.13 19.59 23.14
N GLU A 165 0.84 20.17 22.15
CA GLU A 165 0.64 19.79 20.76
C GLU A 165 1.04 18.30 20.70
N ASP A 166 0.06 17.39 20.75
CA ASP A 166 0.25 15.98 20.44
C ASP A 166 0.80 15.91 18.99
N GLU A 167 2.14 15.88 18.89
CA GLU A 167 2.85 15.50 17.69
C GLU A 167 2.59 14.00 17.48
N ASP A 168 1.48 13.67 16.82
CA ASP A 168 1.27 12.35 16.23
C ASP A 168 2.32 12.13 15.13
N GLU A 169 3.52 11.69 15.54
CA GLU A 169 4.45 10.96 14.68
C GLU A 169 3.88 9.57 14.39
N GLU A 170 2.96 9.46 13.41
CA GLU A 170 2.84 8.20 12.67
C GLU A 170 3.99 8.14 11.65
N GLU A 171 5.17 7.82 12.16
CA GLU A 171 6.27 7.32 11.33
C GLU A 171 5.88 5.92 10.83
N GLY A 172 5.40 5.88 9.58
CA GLY A 172 5.32 4.64 8.84
C GLY A 172 6.70 4.06 8.58
N GLY A 173 6.96 2.86 9.11
CA GLY A 173 7.76 1.85 8.42
C GLY A 173 8.86 1.18 9.22
N ASP A 174 8.68 -0.12 9.51
CA ASP A 174 9.72 -1.09 9.15
C ASP A 174 9.08 -2.43 8.77
N GLY A 175 9.20 -2.75 7.48
CA GLY A 175 9.07 -4.11 7.01
C GLY A 175 10.43 -4.78 7.01
N SER A 176 10.72 -5.62 7.99
CA SER A 176 11.52 -6.84 7.81
C SER A 176 11.66 -7.66 9.09
N ASP A 177 10.77 -8.64 9.29
CA ASP A 177 11.25 -9.93 9.79
C ASP A 177 10.72 -11.04 8.88
N ALA A 178 11.59 -11.45 7.97
CA ALA A 178 11.44 -12.66 7.20
C ALA A 178 11.81 -13.85 8.11
N THR A 179 10.85 -14.39 8.86
CA THR A 179 10.99 -15.74 9.41
C THR A 179 10.56 -16.77 8.35
N PRO A 180 11.43 -17.70 7.91
CA PRO A 180 11.03 -18.78 7.01
C PRO A 180 10.18 -19.82 7.77
N PRO A 181 9.27 -20.54 7.08
CA PRO A 181 8.28 -21.39 7.74
C PRO A 181 8.95 -22.66 8.25
N SER A 182 8.73 -22.99 9.52
CA SER A 182 9.03 -24.33 10.06
C SER A 182 7.72 -25.09 10.26
N SER A 183 7.62 -26.27 9.65
CA SER A 183 6.66 -27.33 9.95
C SER A 183 7.38 -28.67 9.83
N PRO A 184 6.93 -29.78 10.45
CA PRO A 184 6.37 -30.01 11.79
C PRO A 184 7.25 -31.03 12.57
N PRO A 185 6.84 -31.49 13.79
CA PRO A 185 6.48 -32.92 13.87
C PRO A 185 5.39 -33.23 14.91
N SER A 186 4.30 -33.88 14.49
CA SER A 186 3.58 -35.03 15.11
C SER A 186 2.23 -35.22 14.43
#